data_AF-Q6TAR5-F1
#
_entry.id   AF-Q6TAR5-F1
#
_cell.length_a   1.000
_cell.length_b   1.000
_cell.length_c   1.000
_cell.angle_alpha   90.00
_cell.angle_beta   90.00
_cell.angle_gamma   90.00
#
_symmetry.space_group_name_H-M   'P 1'
#
loop_
_entity.id
_entity.type
_entity.pdbx_description
1 polymer ?
#
loop_
_entity_poly.entity_id
_entity_poly.type
_entity_poly.pdbx_seq_one_letter_code
_entity_poly.pdbx_strand_id
1 'polypeptide(L)'
;AVCVSLLGAANIPPHPLNLINFMEMIRYTIPCEKTWGEYADYGCYCGSGGSGRPIDALDRCCYVHDNCYGDAEKKHKCNPKTQSYSYKLTKRTIICYG
;
A
#
# COMPACT_ATOMS: atom_id res chain seq x y z
N ALA A 1 15.73 37.98 7.10
CA ALA A 1 14.70 36.99 6.72
C ALA A 1 14.26 37.30 5.29
N VAL A 2 14.50 36.38 4.36
CA VAL A 2 13.96 36.49 2.99
C VAL A 2 13.15 35.22 2.77
N CYS A 3 11.83 35.36 2.76
CA CYS A 3 10.93 34.28 2.38
C CYS A 3 11.06 34.04 0.88
N VAL A 4 11.90 33.08 0.49
CA VAL A 4 11.89 32.59 -0.89
C VAL A 4 10.73 31.61 -1.02
N SER A 5 9.60 32.13 -1.49
CA SER A 5 8.51 31.32 -1.99
C SER A 5 8.93 30.70 -3.32
N LEU A 6 9.38 29.44 -3.29
CA LEU A 6 9.50 28.62 -4.49
C LEU A 6 8.11 28.08 -4.85
N LEU A 7 7.25 28.94 -5.39
CA LEU A 7 6.14 28.47 -6.21
C LEU A 7 6.70 28.02 -7.55
N GLY A 8 6.53 26.74 -7.86
CA GLY A 8 6.49 26.29 -9.25
C GLY A 8 7.62 25.36 -9.68
N ALA A 9 7.60 24.13 -9.18
CA ALA A 9 7.97 22.97 -9.98
C ALA A 9 6.97 21.84 -9.72
N ALA A 10 5.72 22.01 -10.18
CA ALA A 10 4.83 20.86 -10.33
C ALA A 10 5.21 20.12 -11.63
N ASN A 11 6.42 19.54 -11.65
CA ASN A 11 6.76 18.50 -12.60
C ASN A 11 6.16 17.19 -12.06
N ILE A 12 4.87 16.96 -12.28
CA ILE A 12 4.27 15.64 -12.00
C ILE A 12 4.14 14.91 -13.34
N PRO A 13 5.20 14.19 -13.74
CA PRO A 13 5.01 12.79 -14.08
C PRO A 13 6.14 11.94 -13.48
N PRO A 14 5.79 10.93 -12.66
CA PRO A 14 5.49 9.62 -13.23
C PRO A 14 4.28 8.93 -12.56
N HIS A 15 3.29 8.50 -13.33
CA HIS A 15 2.42 7.39 -12.91
C HIS A 15 3.13 6.12 -13.35
N PRO A 16 3.43 5.13 -12.46
CA PRO A 16 2.44 4.06 -12.21
C PRO A 16 2.72 3.20 -10.94
N LEU A 17 2.00 3.28 -9.82
CA LEU A 17 2.60 2.70 -8.59
C LEU A 17 1.71 1.80 -7.75
N ASN A 18 1.37 0.62 -8.27
CA ASN A 18 1.38 -0.63 -7.49
C ASN A 18 2.40 -0.70 -6.34
N LEU A 19 2.25 -1.62 -5.36
CA LEU A 19 3.07 -1.87 -4.14
C LEU A 19 3.58 -0.62 -3.37
N ILE A 20 4.24 0.34 -4.03
CA ILE A 20 4.51 1.70 -3.61
C ILE A 20 3.23 2.49 -3.23
N ASN A 21 2.12 2.43 -3.99
CA ASN A 21 0.85 3.03 -3.53
C ASN A 21 0.39 2.38 -2.24
N PHE A 22 0.53 1.05 -2.13
CA PHE A 22 0.20 0.35 -0.90
C PHE A 22 1.11 0.78 0.26
N MET A 23 2.41 0.97 0.01
CA MET A 23 3.34 1.55 0.97
C MET A 23 2.93 2.96 1.39
N GLU A 24 2.50 3.81 0.46
CA GLU A 24 2.02 5.16 0.75
C GLU A 24 0.75 5.13 1.61
N MET A 25 -0.20 4.24 1.28
CA MET A 25 -1.41 4.01 2.09
C MET A 25 -1.09 3.59 3.52
N ILE A 26 -0.16 2.63 3.72
CA ILE A 26 0.25 2.20 5.06
C ILE A 26 0.89 3.38 5.81
N ARG A 27 1.86 4.06 5.20
CA ARG A 27 2.56 5.21 5.83
C ARG A 27 1.59 6.33 6.23
N TYR A 28 0.57 6.59 5.41
CA TYR A 28 -0.40 7.64 5.69
C TYR A 28 -1.37 7.28 6.82
N THR A 29 -1.83 6.04 6.84
CA THR A 29 -2.82 5.58 7.83
C THR A 29 -2.19 5.27 9.18
N ILE A 30 -0.90 4.90 9.20
CA ILE A 30 -0.15 4.49 10.40
C ILE A 30 1.16 5.29 10.52
N PRO A 31 1.10 6.62 10.78
CA PRO A 31 2.26 7.51 10.67
C PRO A 31 3.30 7.38 11.80
N CYS A 32 2.97 6.71 12.91
CA CYS A 32 3.79 6.76 14.13
C CYS A 32 4.06 5.40 14.80
N GLU A 33 3.47 4.30 14.32
CA GLU A 33 3.53 3.03 15.09
C GLU A 33 4.56 2.04 14.58
N LYS A 34 4.86 2.03 13.28
CA LYS A 34 5.70 1.00 12.66
C LYS A 34 6.34 1.51 11.37
N THR A 35 7.58 1.10 11.10
CA THR A 35 8.19 1.31 9.78
C THR A 35 7.50 0.43 8.73
N TRP A 36 7.48 0.83 7.45
CA TRP A 36 6.97 -0.01 6.36
C TRP A 36 7.58 -1.42 6.38
N GLY A 37 8.87 -1.54 6.77
CA GLY A 37 9.57 -2.81 6.87
C GLY A 37 8.87 -3.81 7.80
N GLU A 38 8.28 -3.34 8.90
CA GLU A 38 7.55 -4.20 9.85
C GLU A 38 6.22 -4.74 9.32
N TYR A 39 5.70 -4.18 8.21
CA TYR A 39 4.56 -4.74 7.48
C TYR A 39 4.99 -5.53 6.24
N ALA A 40 6.25 -5.40 5.83
CA ALA A 40 6.80 -6.07 4.66
C ALA A 40 7.53 -7.38 5.01
N ASP A 41 7.83 -7.61 6.29
CA ASP A 41 8.48 -8.83 6.81
C ASP A 41 7.99 -9.15 8.23
N TYR A 42 6.75 -9.62 8.33
CA TYR A 42 6.14 -9.98 9.61
C TYR A 42 5.24 -11.22 9.53
N GLY A 43 5.34 -12.07 10.54
CA GLY A 43 4.47 -13.24 10.67
C GLY A 43 4.64 -14.23 9.53
N CYS A 44 3.54 -14.91 9.18
CA CYS A 44 3.51 -15.90 8.11
C CYS A 44 3.13 -15.32 6.75
N TYR A 45 2.45 -14.17 6.70
CA TYR A 45 1.80 -13.64 5.49
C TYR A 45 2.17 -12.18 5.17
N CYS A 46 2.63 -11.37 6.12
CA CYS A 46 3.01 -9.98 5.81
C CYS A 46 4.38 -9.93 5.13
N GLY A 47 4.40 -10.09 3.80
CA GLY A 47 5.64 -10.05 3.01
C GLY A 47 5.54 -10.83 1.70
N SER A 48 6.60 -11.54 1.34
CA SER A 48 6.63 -12.36 0.13
C SER A 48 6.18 -13.80 0.40
N GLY A 49 5.10 -14.23 -0.23
CA GLY A 49 4.57 -15.59 -0.10
C GLY A 49 3.52 -15.68 1.00
N GLY A 50 3.37 -16.86 1.61
CA GLY A 50 2.49 -17.05 2.76
C GLY A 50 2.02 -18.49 2.95
N SER A 51 2.22 -19.06 4.14
CA SER A 51 1.77 -20.42 4.46
C SER A 51 1.60 -20.64 5.95
N GLY A 52 0.79 -21.63 6.35
CA GLY A 52 0.55 -21.96 7.75
C GLY A 52 -0.68 -21.24 8.33
N ARG A 53 -0.68 -21.04 9.65
CA ARG A 53 -1.76 -20.34 10.37
C ARG A 53 -1.27 -18.93 10.74
N PRO A 54 -2.07 -17.88 10.52
CA PRO A 54 -1.70 -16.53 10.95
C PRO A 54 -1.39 -16.49 12.45
N ILE A 55 -0.28 -15.84 12.82
CA ILE A 55 0.22 -15.84 14.20
C ILE A 55 -0.49 -14.85 15.11
N ASP A 56 -1.09 -13.80 14.53
CA ASP A 56 -1.86 -12.79 15.25
C ASP A 56 -2.89 -12.08 14.33
N ALA A 57 -3.49 -11.00 14.84
CA ALA A 57 -4.47 -10.22 14.09
C ALA A 57 -3.87 -9.46 12.90
N LEU A 58 -2.62 -8.99 13.02
CA LEU A 58 -1.94 -8.29 11.93
C LEU A 58 -1.61 -9.26 10.78
N ASP A 59 -1.05 -10.41 11.11
CA ASP A 59 -0.74 -11.46 10.15
C ASP A 59 -2.00 -11.99 9.45
N ARG A 60 -3.14 -12.00 10.16
CA ARG A 60 -4.45 -12.31 9.57
C ARG A 60 -4.89 -11.27 8.55
N CYS A 61 -4.59 -9.98 8.74
CA CYS A 61 -4.87 -8.96 7.73
C CYS A 61 -4.08 -9.24 6.45
N CYS A 62 -2.81 -9.63 6.57
CA CYS A 62 -1.97 -9.98 5.42
C CYS A 62 -2.45 -11.26 4.72
N TYR A 63 -2.89 -12.28 5.47
CA TYR A 63 -3.54 -13.46 4.88
C TYR A 63 -4.77 -13.09 4.03
N VAL A 64 -5.63 -12.21 4.52
CA VAL A 64 -6.81 -11.75 3.76
C VAL A 64 -6.39 -10.92 2.54
N HIS A 65 -5.37 -10.07 2.69
CA HIS A 65 -4.81 -9.28 1.60
C HIS A 65 -4.24 -10.14 0.47
N ASP A 66 -3.48 -11.18 0.79
CA ASP A 66 -2.90 -12.10 -0.20
C ASP A 66 -3.97 -12.87 -0.96
N ASN A 67 -5.03 -13.30 -0.27
CA ASN A 67 -6.18 -13.92 -0.92
C ASN A 67 -6.89 -12.93 -1.88
N CYS A 68 -7.01 -11.66 -1.50
CA CYS A 68 -7.57 -10.62 -2.37
C CYS A 68 -6.70 -10.43 -3.62
N TYR A 69 -5.37 -10.42 -3.48
CA TYR A 69 -4.45 -10.37 -4.62
C TYR A 69 -4.58 -11.61 -5.52
N GLY A 70 -4.63 -12.81 -4.94
CA GLY A 70 -4.81 -14.05 -5.69
C GLY A 70 -6.14 -14.10 -6.45
N ASP A 71 -7.22 -13.57 -5.85
CA ASP A 71 -8.51 -13.42 -6.52
C ASP A 71 -8.46 -12.41 -7.66
N ALA A 72 -7.80 -11.26 -7.46
CA ALA A 72 -7.58 -10.26 -8.51
C ALA A 72 -6.84 -10.85 -9.71
N GLU A 73 -5.75 -11.58 -9.47
CA GLU A 73 -4.98 -12.27 -10.53
C GLU A 73 -5.81 -13.31 -11.27
N LYS A 74 -6.56 -14.15 -10.53
CA LYS A 74 -7.30 -15.26 -11.13
C LYS A 74 -8.58 -14.82 -11.85
N LYS A 75 -9.38 -13.95 -11.22
CA LYS A 75 -10.72 -13.56 -11.67
C LYS A 75 -10.67 -12.40 -12.64
N HIS A 76 -9.84 -11.38 -12.35
CA HIS A 76 -9.80 -10.14 -13.14
C HIS A 76 -8.61 -10.07 -14.10
N LYS A 77 -7.73 -11.08 -14.10
CA LYS A 77 -6.54 -11.16 -14.96
C LYS A 77 -5.65 -9.92 -14.87
N CYS A 78 -5.63 -9.27 -13.70
CA CYS A 78 -4.77 -8.13 -13.43
C CYS A 78 -3.60 -8.57 -12.54
N ASN A 79 -2.50 -7.82 -12.58
CA ASN A 79 -1.40 -8.01 -11.65
C ASN A 79 -1.48 -6.94 -10.56
N PRO A 80 -2.02 -7.24 -9.36
CA PRO A 80 -2.22 -6.25 -8.29
C PRO A 80 -0.91 -5.64 -7.78
N LYS A 81 0.22 -6.35 -7.95
CA LYS A 81 1.56 -5.88 -7.62
C LYS A 81 2.17 -4.96 -8.67
N THR A 82 1.57 -4.82 -9.85
CA THR A 82 2.04 -3.88 -10.90
C THR A 82 0.95 -2.92 -11.40
N GLN A 83 -0.31 -3.20 -11.11
CA GLN A 83 -1.46 -2.38 -11.48
C GLN A 83 -1.51 -1.08 -10.68
N SER A 84 -1.64 0.04 -11.39
CA SER A 84 -1.92 1.33 -10.76
C SER A 84 -3.41 1.46 -10.46
N TYR A 85 -3.74 2.04 -9.30
CA TYR A 85 -5.11 2.35 -8.90
C TYR A 85 -5.23 3.85 -8.58
N SER A 86 -6.41 4.42 -8.85
CA SER A 86 -6.75 5.81 -8.53
C SER A 86 -7.31 5.86 -7.11
N TYR A 87 -6.73 6.69 -6.24
CA TYR A 87 -7.15 6.81 -4.85
C TYR A 87 -6.82 8.19 -4.28
N LYS A 88 -7.44 8.53 -3.15
CA LYS A 88 -7.17 9.74 -2.38
C LYS A 88 -7.01 9.42 -0.91
N LEU A 89 -6.06 10.10 -0.29
CA LEU A 89 -5.80 10.05 1.14
C LEU A 89 -6.44 11.25 1.82
N THR A 90 -7.27 11.04 2.85
CA THR A 90 -7.95 12.14 3.57
C THR A 90 -8.16 11.77 5.03
N LYS A 91 -7.59 12.55 5.96
CA LYS A 91 -7.76 12.38 7.42
C LYS A 91 -7.60 10.91 7.88
N ARG A 92 -6.50 10.25 7.50
CA ARG A 92 -6.21 8.82 7.73
C ARG A 92 -7.19 7.82 7.07
N THR A 93 -8.00 8.27 6.12
CA THR A 93 -8.89 7.42 5.32
C THR A 93 -8.33 7.28 3.91
N ILE A 94 -8.49 6.10 3.33
CA ILE A 94 -8.19 5.80 1.92
C ILE A 94 -9.51 5.75 1.16
N ILE A 95 -9.64 6.55 0.11
CA ILE A 95 -10.80 6.59 -0.79
C ILE A 95 -10.35 6.07 -2.14
N CYS A 96 -10.88 4.93 -2.59
CA CYS A 96 -10.57 4.35 -3.89
C CYS A 96 -11.52 4.88 -4.96
N TYR A 97 -11.03 5.06 -6.19
CA TYR A 97 -11.80 5.40 -7.38
C TYR A 97 -11.73 4.27 -8.41
N GLY A 98 -12.82 4.08 -9.16
CA GLY A 98 -12.94 3.11 -10.25
C GLY A 98 -12.54 3.68 -11.60
#